data_AF-A0A165DV85-F1
#
_entry.id   AF-A0A165DV85-F1
#
_cell.length_a   1.000
_cell.length_b   1.000
_cell.length_c   1.000
_cell.angle_alpha   90.00
_cell.angle_beta   90.00
_cell.angle_gamma   90.00
#
_symmetry.space_group_name_H-M   'P 1'
#
loop_
_entity.id
_entity.type
_entity.pdbx_description
1 polymer ?
#
loop_
_entity_poly.entity_id
_entity_poly.type
_entity_poly.pdbx_seq_one_letter_code
_entity_poly.pdbx_strand_id
1 'polypeptide(L)'
;MSWRSIVNRAVQIGVREGMKYLRQSQSRRSQGGADDSRGADRRPGPRPQGQGPTGNARTTSARDDRPGTGYPGDYRGSVTVVYSPDLDGDADPGEVVWGWIPFEEDHTKGKDRPSLVIGKDGAWVLVLMLTSKDHIPGGIGEVRTDGSARWMNIGSGAWDSQGRPSEVRLDRIIRLDPRSIRREGAVMDRSVFDLVAAEFS
;
A
#
# COMPACT_ATOMS: atom_id res chain seq x y z
N MET A 1 0.53 -6.60 51.88
CA MET A 1 -0.88 -6.17 51.76
C MET A 1 -0.95 -4.66 51.69
N SER A 2 -1.21 -4.12 50.49
CA SER A 2 -1.77 -2.79 50.13
C SER A 2 -1.49 -2.64 48.62
N TRP A 3 -2.35 -2.17 47.72
CA TRP A 3 -3.51 -1.29 47.81
C TRP A 3 -4.63 -1.74 46.84
N ARG A 4 -5.87 -1.71 47.35
CA ARG A 4 -7.09 -1.35 46.60
C ARG A 4 -7.14 0.20 46.68
N SER A 5 -7.59 1.03 45.75
CA SER A 5 -8.61 0.91 44.71
C SER A 5 -8.68 2.25 43.96
N ILE A 6 -8.60 2.25 42.62
CA ILE A 6 -9.54 2.99 41.79
C ILE A 6 -10.04 1.99 40.76
N VAL A 7 -11.37 1.89 40.70
CA VAL A 7 -12.12 0.76 40.18
C VAL A 7 -12.98 1.26 39.01
N ASN A 8 -12.86 0.59 37.87
CA ASN A 8 -13.89 0.21 36.89
C ASN A 8 -14.60 1.22 35.96
N ARG A 9 -14.74 0.70 34.71
CA ARG A 9 -15.81 0.85 33.68
C ARG A 9 -15.74 2.13 32.82
N ALA A 10 -15.72 2.03 31.49
CA ALA A 10 -16.66 1.26 30.69
C ALA A 10 -16.00 0.34 29.64
N VAL A 11 -16.32 -0.96 29.79
CA VAL A 11 -16.31 -1.97 28.74
C VAL A 11 -17.72 -1.98 28.14
N GLN A 12 -17.80 -2.10 26.81
CA GLN A 12 -18.96 -2.28 25.92
C GLN A 12 -19.25 -1.10 24.99
N ILE A 13 -18.82 -1.28 23.73
CA ILE A 13 -19.40 -0.95 22.40
C ILE A 13 -18.17 -0.79 21.48
N GLY A 14 -17.82 -1.67 20.54
CA GLY A 14 -18.69 -2.48 19.70
C GLY A 14 -18.20 -3.92 19.46
N VAL A 15 -19.07 -4.86 19.83
CA VAL A 15 -19.12 -6.21 19.28
C VAL A 15 -19.86 -6.12 17.95
N ARG A 16 -19.09 -6.12 16.85
CA ARG A 16 -19.40 -6.51 15.46
C ARG A 16 -18.24 -5.95 14.63
N GLU A 17 -17.08 -6.60 14.63
CA GLU A 17 -16.78 -7.58 13.57
C GLU A 17 -15.62 -8.54 13.98
N GLY A 18 -15.49 -8.83 15.27
CA GLY A 18 -14.37 -9.62 15.83
C GLY A 18 -14.46 -11.16 15.69
N MET A 19 -15.28 -11.71 14.80
CA MET A 19 -15.56 -13.16 14.73
C MET A 19 -15.40 -13.80 13.33
N LYS A 20 -14.56 -13.25 12.44
CA LYS A 20 -14.29 -13.87 11.12
C LYS A 20 -12.90 -14.48 10.93
N TYR A 21 -11.99 -14.36 11.90
CA TYR A 21 -10.57 -14.64 11.67
C TYR A 21 -10.08 -16.02 12.13
N LEU A 22 -10.97 -16.97 12.47
CA LEU A 22 -10.56 -18.29 12.97
C LEU A 22 -10.73 -19.47 12.00
N ARG A 23 -11.09 -19.28 10.73
CA ARG A 23 -11.43 -20.44 9.86
C ARG A 23 -10.79 -20.53 8.48
N GLN A 24 -9.89 -19.62 8.09
CA GLN A 24 -9.43 -19.55 6.69
C GLN A 24 -7.93 -19.76 6.48
N SER A 25 -7.24 -20.44 7.41
CA SER A 25 -5.83 -20.81 7.27
C SER A 25 -5.59 -22.24 6.74
N GLN A 26 -6.63 -23.00 6.37
CA GLN A 26 -6.46 -24.42 5.97
C GLN A 26 -6.94 -24.79 4.55
N SER A 27 -7.60 -23.91 3.78
CA SER A 27 -8.24 -24.31 2.53
C SER A 27 -7.49 -23.99 1.23
N ARG A 28 -6.32 -23.34 1.26
CA ARG A 28 -5.55 -23.03 0.03
C ARG A 28 -4.47 -24.05 -0.34
N ARG A 29 -4.50 -25.26 0.24
CA ARG A 29 -3.53 -26.33 -0.06
C ARG A 29 -4.05 -27.47 -0.93
N SER A 30 -5.25 -27.35 -1.49
CA SER A 30 -5.82 -28.43 -2.31
C SER A 30 -6.69 -27.87 -3.42
N GLN A 31 -6.10 -27.67 -4.61
CA GLN A 31 -6.67 -27.97 -5.93
C GLN A 31 -5.73 -27.46 -7.02
N GLY A 32 -4.80 -28.33 -7.41
CA GLY A 32 -4.26 -28.34 -8.76
C GLY A 32 -4.99 -29.42 -9.57
N GLY A 33 -5.15 -29.18 -10.87
CA GLY A 33 -5.30 -30.25 -11.86
C GLY A 33 -6.58 -30.24 -12.71
N ALA A 34 -6.33 -30.28 -14.02
CA ALA A 34 -7.18 -30.70 -15.16
C ALA A 34 -8.05 -29.62 -15.84
N ASP A 35 -7.77 -29.22 -17.10
CA ASP A 35 -8.03 -29.89 -18.42
C ASP A 35 -9.42 -29.44 -18.93
N ASP A 36 -9.79 -29.23 -20.19
CA ASP A 36 -9.30 -29.44 -21.55
C ASP A 36 -10.20 -28.51 -22.42
N SER A 37 -9.74 -28.00 -23.58
CA SER A 37 -10.63 -27.55 -24.68
C SER A 37 -9.84 -27.26 -25.96
N ARG A 38 -9.98 -28.21 -26.90
CA ARG A 38 -9.49 -28.23 -28.28
C ARG A 38 -10.39 -27.44 -29.25
N GLY A 39 -9.80 -27.08 -30.40
CA GLY A 39 -10.49 -26.91 -31.70
C GLY A 39 -10.41 -25.49 -32.28
N ALA A 40 -9.48 -25.14 -33.16
CA ALA A 40 -9.25 -25.52 -34.56
C ALA A 40 -9.83 -24.51 -35.59
N ASP A 41 -8.90 -23.90 -36.32
CA ASP A 41 -8.89 -23.46 -37.73
C ASP A 41 -10.07 -22.71 -38.37
N ARG A 42 -9.75 -21.55 -39.00
CA ARG A 42 -9.98 -21.26 -40.44
C ARG A 42 -9.44 -19.88 -40.86
N ARG A 43 -8.66 -19.87 -41.94
CA ARG A 43 -8.27 -18.76 -42.86
C ARG A 43 -8.31 -19.35 -44.30
N PRO A 44 -8.18 -18.60 -45.43
CA PRO A 44 -7.82 -17.17 -45.64
C PRO A 44 -8.56 -16.39 -46.78
N GLY A 45 -8.31 -15.06 -46.87
CA GLY A 45 -8.10 -14.27 -48.11
C GLY A 45 -9.18 -13.21 -48.50
N PRO A 46 -8.89 -12.20 -49.37
CA PRO A 46 -7.64 -11.49 -49.68
C PRO A 46 -7.74 -9.93 -49.60
N ARG A 47 -6.59 -9.23 -49.79
CA ARG A 47 -6.36 -7.75 -49.82
C ARG A 47 -6.95 -7.04 -51.05
N PRO A 48 -7.10 -5.69 -50.99
CA PRO A 48 -6.26 -4.84 -51.86
C PRO A 48 -5.64 -3.59 -51.19
N GLN A 49 -4.60 -3.08 -51.85
CA GLN A 49 -3.78 -1.88 -51.56
C GLN A 49 -4.54 -0.56 -51.73
N GLY A 50 -4.17 0.43 -50.91
CA GLY A 50 -4.38 1.86 -51.18
C GLY A 50 -3.24 2.66 -50.54
N GLN A 51 -2.48 3.40 -51.34
CA GLN A 51 -1.31 4.20 -50.97
C GLN A 51 -1.68 5.67 -50.70
N GLY A 52 -1.14 6.21 -49.60
CA GLY A 52 -0.66 7.60 -49.45
C GLY A 52 -1.64 8.67 -48.94
N PRO A 53 -1.17 9.85 -48.45
CA PRO A 53 0.22 10.26 -48.24
C PRO A 53 0.55 10.72 -46.79
N THR A 54 1.85 10.88 -46.58
CA THR A 54 2.56 11.37 -45.39
C THR A 54 2.05 12.70 -44.85
N GLY A 55 1.49 12.68 -43.63
CA GLY A 55 1.21 13.85 -42.81
C GLY A 55 2.11 13.83 -41.58
N ASN A 56 3.10 14.71 -41.57
CA ASN A 56 4.10 14.89 -40.52
C ASN A 56 3.46 15.52 -39.26
N ALA A 57 2.66 14.76 -38.52
CA ALA A 57 2.21 15.14 -37.19
C ALA A 57 3.29 14.72 -36.21
N ARG A 58 4.08 15.72 -35.76
CA ARG A 58 4.92 15.65 -34.57
C ARG A 58 4.12 14.99 -33.46
N THR A 59 4.35 13.69 -33.27
CA THR A 59 4.07 13.03 -32.01
C THR A 59 4.93 13.75 -30.99
N THR A 60 4.30 14.67 -30.26
CA THR A 60 4.79 15.06 -28.95
C THR A 60 4.92 13.75 -28.21
N SER A 61 6.16 13.26 -28.17
CA SER A 61 6.59 12.16 -27.36
C SER A 61 5.99 12.46 -25.99
N ALA A 62 4.98 11.69 -25.60
CA ALA A 62 4.58 11.63 -24.21
C ALA A 62 5.91 11.38 -23.50
N ARG A 63 6.38 12.40 -22.78
CA ARG A 63 7.60 12.29 -22.01
C ARG A 63 7.37 11.04 -21.17
N ASP A 64 8.30 10.12 -21.31
CA ASP A 64 8.43 8.98 -20.43
C ASP A 64 8.68 9.61 -19.05
N ASP A 65 7.61 9.98 -18.35
CA ASP A 65 7.59 10.48 -16.96
C ASP A 65 7.89 9.30 -16.03
N ARG A 66 8.94 8.54 -16.36
CA ARG A 66 9.58 7.62 -15.43
C ARG A 66 10.42 8.52 -14.52
N PRO A 67 10.17 8.55 -13.20
CA PRO A 67 11.09 9.17 -12.26
C PRO A 67 12.32 8.25 -12.12
N GLY A 68 13.15 8.20 -13.16
CA GLY A 68 14.34 7.36 -13.22
C GLY A 68 15.58 7.99 -12.58
N THR A 69 15.55 9.29 -12.27
CA THR A 69 16.72 10.03 -11.73
C THR A 69 16.40 10.92 -10.52
N GLY A 70 15.16 10.90 -10.03
CA GLY A 70 14.67 11.85 -9.02
C GLY A 70 14.50 11.30 -7.61
N TYR A 71 14.68 9.99 -7.36
CA TYR A 71 14.50 9.44 -6.02
C TYR A 71 15.71 9.78 -5.12
N PRO A 72 15.54 10.57 -4.04
CA PRO A 72 16.65 10.97 -3.16
C PRO A 72 17.14 9.85 -2.23
N GLY A 73 16.55 8.65 -2.33
CA GLY A 73 16.75 7.56 -1.39
C GLY A 73 15.75 7.60 -0.22
N ASP A 74 15.67 6.48 0.49
CA ASP A 74 14.83 6.33 1.66
C ASP A 74 15.24 7.32 2.77
N TYR A 75 14.28 7.71 3.60
CA TYR A 75 14.54 8.54 4.78
C TYR A 75 15.19 7.70 5.89
N ARG A 76 16.16 8.31 6.60
CA ARG A 76 16.97 7.67 7.65
C ARG A 76 17.07 8.51 8.93
N GLY A 77 16.42 9.68 8.97
CA GLY A 77 16.36 10.51 10.16
C GLY A 77 15.30 10.04 11.15
N SER A 78 15.18 10.75 12.27
CA SER A 78 14.03 10.60 13.18
C SER A 78 12.77 11.18 12.53
N VAL A 79 11.62 10.55 12.78
CA VAL A 79 10.31 11.07 12.38
C VAL A 79 9.46 11.26 13.63
N THR A 80 8.84 12.43 13.78
CA THR A 80 7.74 12.62 14.72
C THR A 80 6.45 12.43 13.93
N VAL A 81 5.79 11.31 14.17
CA VAL A 81 4.56 10.95 13.48
C VAL A 81 3.37 11.59 14.21
N VAL A 82 2.63 12.45 13.52
CA VAL A 82 1.46 13.17 14.07
C VAL A 82 0.25 12.85 13.20
N TYR A 83 -0.89 12.51 13.80
CA TYR A 83 -2.11 12.27 13.03
C TYR A 83 -2.81 13.59 12.71
N SER A 84 -2.90 13.94 11.43
CA SER A 84 -3.55 15.16 10.93
C SER A 84 -4.01 15.01 9.47
N PRO A 85 -4.85 14.02 9.14
CA PRO A 85 -5.31 13.83 7.77
C PRO A 85 -6.30 14.92 7.37
N ASP A 86 -6.18 15.41 6.14
CA ASP A 86 -7.10 16.38 5.53
C ASP A 86 -7.17 16.13 4.03
N LEU A 87 -8.36 15.76 3.53
CA LEU A 87 -8.57 15.40 2.13
C LEU A 87 -8.69 16.65 1.24
N ASP A 88 -7.75 17.57 1.37
CA ASP A 88 -7.69 18.85 0.64
C ASP A 88 -6.96 18.75 -0.71
N GLY A 89 -6.29 17.61 -0.94
CA GLY A 89 -5.54 17.30 -2.14
C GLY A 89 -4.03 17.21 -1.92
N ASP A 90 -3.53 17.65 -0.76
CA ASP A 90 -2.19 17.36 -0.28
C ASP A 90 -2.16 15.99 0.43
N ALA A 91 -0.98 15.37 0.47
CA ALA A 91 -0.79 14.09 1.14
C ALA A 91 -0.38 14.35 2.59
N ASP A 92 -1.32 14.17 3.51
CA ASP A 92 -1.12 14.53 4.92
C ASP A 92 -1.02 13.32 5.85
N PRO A 93 -0.31 13.46 6.99
CA PRO A 93 -0.12 12.37 7.94
C PRO A 93 -1.42 11.72 8.43
N GLY A 94 -1.52 10.40 8.26
CA GLY A 94 -2.75 9.64 8.53
C GLY A 94 -3.51 9.25 7.27
N GLU A 95 -3.18 9.83 6.12
CA GLU A 95 -3.72 9.42 4.84
C GLU A 95 -2.97 8.23 4.24
N VAL A 96 -3.69 7.38 3.53
CA VAL A 96 -3.17 6.32 2.68
C VAL A 96 -3.31 6.78 1.24
N VAL A 97 -2.18 6.94 0.56
CA VAL A 97 -2.10 7.41 -0.81
C VAL A 97 -1.51 6.35 -1.73
N TRP A 98 -1.80 6.44 -3.02
CA TRP A 98 -1.19 5.56 -4.03
C TRP A 98 -0.01 6.26 -4.69
N GLY A 99 1.11 5.56 -4.81
CA GLY A 99 2.29 6.10 -5.48
C GLY A 99 3.29 5.02 -5.85
N TRP A 100 4.25 5.43 -6.68
CA TRP A 100 5.34 4.57 -7.14
C TRP A 100 6.33 4.28 -6.01
N ILE A 101 6.39 3.03 -5.56
CA ILE A 101 7.32 2.58 -4.52
C ILE A 101 8.52 1.89 -5.17
N PRO A 102 9.75 2.43 -5.01
CA PRO A 102 10.95 1.81 -5.55
C PRO A 102 11.24 0.47 -4.87
N PHE A 103 11.75 -0.50 -5.63
CA PHE A 103 12.30 -1.74 -5.05
C PHE A 103 13.59 -1.42 -4.28
N GLU A 104 14.01 -2.27 -3.35
CA GLU A 104 15.20 -2.02 -2.53
C GLU A 104 16.49 -2.30 -3.30
N GLU A 105 16.47 -3.32 -4.16
CA GLU A 105 17.64 -3.79 -4.89
C GLU A 105 17.96 -2.92 -6.10
N ASP A 106 16.93 -2.28 -6.66
CA ASP A 106 17.04 -1.42 -7.84
C ASP A 106 15.95 -0.34 -7.79
N HIS A 107 16.36 0.85 -7.35
CA HIS A 107 15.46 2.00 -7.20
C HIS A 107 14.93 2.54 -8.54
N THR A 108 15.51 2.13 -9.69
CA THR A 108 14.97 2.47 -11.01
C THR A 108 13.73 1.64 -11.35
N LYS A 109 13.52 0.54 -10.62
CA LYS A 109 12.32 -0.29 -10.67
C LYS A 109 11.46 -0.03 -9.46
N GLY A 110 10.18 -0.34 -9.59
CA GLY A 110 9.21 -0.13 -8.55
C GLY A 110 7.85 -0.65 -8.95
N LYS A 111 6.86 -0.38 -8.10
CA LYS A 111 5.47 -0.64 -8.41
C LYS A 111 4.57 0.36 -7.70
N ASP A 112 3.41 0.59 -8.27
CA ASP A 112 2.36 1.39 -7.62
C ASP A 112 1.80 0.63 -6.41
N ARG A 113 1.71 1.31 -5.25
CA ARG A 113 1.19 0.71 -4.00
C ARG A 113 0.44 1.74 -3.15
N PRO A 114 -0.55 1.29 -2.36
CA PRO A 114 -1.04 2.09 -1.24
C PRO A 114 0.07 2.23 -0.19
N SER A 115 0.22 3.44 0.35
CA SER A 115 1.24 3.78 1.34
C SER A 115 0.70 4.79 2.33
N LEU A 116 0.98 4.58 3.62
CA LEU A 116 0.56 5.48 4.70
C LEU A 116 1.52 6.68 4.77
N VAL A 117 0.99 7.89 4.71
CA VAL A 117 1.72 9.13 4.95
C VAL A 117 1.95 9.30 6.45
N ILE A 118 3.20 9.58 6.82
CA ILE A 118 3.62 9.74 8.23
C ILE A 118 4.25 11.10 8.53
N GLY A 119 4.56 11.89 7.50
CA GLY A 119 5.23 13.18 7.65
C GLY A 119 5.75 13.75 6.34
N LYS A 120 6.59 14.78 6.45
CA LYS A 120 7.24 15.48 5.34
C LYS A 120 8.73 15.67 5.63
N ASP A 121 9.56 15.65 4.60
CA ASP A 121 11.00 15.97 4.63
C ASP A 121 11.31 16.99 3.53
N GLY A 122 11.29 18.27 3.87
CA GLY A 122 11.38 19.35 2.90
C GLY A 122 10.25 19.26 1.86
N ALA A 123 10.62 19.05 0.59
CA ALA A 123 9.68 18.90 -0.51
C ALA A 123 9.11 17.47 -0.67
N TRP A 124 9.56 16.51 0.14
CA TRP A 124 9.20 15.10 0.02
C TRP A 124 8.12 14.71 1.02
N VAL A 125 7.20 13.85 0.59
CA VAL A 125 6.24 13.17 1.48
C VAL A 125 6.89 11.91 2.02
N LEU A 126 6.84 11.70 3.33
CA LEU A 126 7.34 10.49 3.98
C LEU A 126 6.22 9.47 4.10
N VAL A 127 6.45 8.26 3.58
CA VAL A 127 5.45 7.20 3.59
C VAL A 127 5.99 5.84 4.04
N LEU A 128 5.11 5.02 4.59
CA LEU A 128 5.31 3.60 4.86
C LEU A 128 4.49 2.78 3.87
N MET A 129 5.12 1.81 3.21
CA MET A 129 4.42 1.00 2.20
C MET A 129 3.43 0.01 2.84
N LEU A 130 2.28 -0.18 2.18
CA LEU A 130 1.29 -1.19 2.58
C LEU A 130 1.32 -2.41 1.65
N THR A 131 0.82 -3.53 2.17
CA THR A 131 0.65 -4.78 1.41
C THR A 131 -0.49 -5.61 1.98
N SER A 132 -1.26 -6.30 1.13
CA SER A 132 -2.24 -7.31 1.56
C SER A 132 -1.66 -8.73 1.50
N LYS A 133 -0.35 -8.86 1.24
CA LYS A 133 0.36 -10.13 1.44
C LYS A 133 0.56 -10.30 2.94
N ASP A 134 0.11 -11.43 3.46
CA ASP A 134 0.35 -11.87 4.83
C ASP A 134 1.83 -12.24 4.99
N HIS A 135 2.57 -11.44 5.75
CA HIS A 135 3.93 -11.75 6.19
C HIS A 135 3.94 -12.23 7.64
N ILE A 136 3.02 -11.76 8.48
CA ILE A 136 3.04 -12.00 9.91
C ILE A 136 1.66 -12.39 10.46
N PRO A 137 1.56 -13.49 11.24
CA PRO A 137 0.28 -13.84 11.85
C PRO A 137 -0.05 -12.86 12.99
N GLY A 138 -1.34 -12.63 13.22
CA GLY A 138 -1.78 -11.82 14.36
C GLY A 138 -3.04 -11.01 14.08
N GLY A 139 -3.35 -10.12 15.03
CA GLY A 139 -4.36 -9.09 14.88
C GLY A 139 -3.73 -7.73 14.62
N ILE A 140 -4.56 -6.70 14.44
CA ILE A 140 -4.13 -5.30 14.29
C ILE A 140 -3.17 -4.92 15.43
N GLY A 141 -2.04 -4.28 15.10
CA GLY A 141 -1.01 -3.85 16.04
C GLY A 141 0.05 -4.90 16.36
N GLU A 142 -0.13 -6.17 15.96
CA GLU A 142 0.94 -7.16 16.10
C GLU A 142 2.10 -6.81 15.16
N VAL A 143 3.31 -6.72 15.72
CA VAL A 143 4.54 -6.40 15.01
C VAL A 143 5.48 -7.61 15.02
N ARG A 144 5.97 -8.03 13.86
CA ARG A 144 6.98 -9.09 13.75
C ARG A 144 7.94 -8.84 12.59
N THR A 145 9.07 -9.53 12.64
CA THR A 145 10.07 -9.53 11.57
C THR A 145 9.85 -10.74 10.67
N ASP A 146 9.80 -10.52 9.36
CA ASP A 146 9.86 -11.55 8.31
C ASP A 146 11.02 -11.22 7.37
N GLY A 147 12.06 -12.06 7.40
CA GLY A 147 13.34 -11.76 6.75
C GLY A 147 14.03 -10.54 7.38
N SER A 148 14.33 -9.53 6.56
CA SER A 148 14.92 -8.25 7.00
C SER A 148 13.89 -7.16 7.29
N ALA A 149 12.60 -7.41 7.03
CA ALA A 149 11.55 -6.40 7.12
C ALA A 149 10.76 -6.53 8.42
N ARG A 150 10.38 -5.39 9.01
CA ARG A 150 9.47 -5.31 10.16
C ARG A 150 8.07 -4.95 9.67
N TRP A 151 7.13 -5.84 9.93
CA TRP A 151 5.73 -5.69 9.52
C TRP A 151 4.84 -5.49 10.72
N MET A 152 3.79 -4.70 10.54
CA MET A 152 2.70 -4.59 11.51
C MET A 152 1.36 -4.81 10.81
N ASN A 153 0.50 -5.61 11.44
CA ASN A 153 -0.89 -5.77 10.99
C ASN A 153 -1.68 -4.48 11.19
N ILE A 154 -2.35 -3.98 10.14
CA ILE A 154 -3.19 -2.76 10.17
C ILE A 154 -4.66 -3.03 9.86
N GLY A 155 -5.01 -4.28 9.54
CA GLY A 155 -6.38 -4.65 9.21
C GLY A 155 -6.79 -4.19 7.81
N SER A 156 -8.09 -3.98 7.60
CA SER A 156 -8.65 -3.59 6.30
C SER A 156 -9.04 -2.12 6.28
N GLY A 157 -9.08 -1.51 5.09
CA GLY A 157 -9.60 -0.16 4.93
C GLY A 157 -9.88 0.20 3.48
N ALA A 158 -10.35 1.42 3.25
CA ALA A 158 -10.80 1.90 1.94
C ALA A 158 -9.68 1.94 0.88
N TRP A 159 -8.41 1.84 1.29
CA TRP A 159 -7.25 1.73 0.40
C TRP A 159 -7.18 0.42 -0.38
N ASP A 160 -7.91 -0.62 0.05
CA ASP A 160 -8.06 -1.86 -0.71
C ASP A 160 -9.54 -2.07 -1.05
N SER A 161 -9.87 -1.98 -2.34
CA SER A 161 -11.25 -2.16 -2.84
C SER A 161 -11.83 -3.55 -2.55
N GLN A 162 -10.98 -4.55 -2.31
CA GLN A 162 -11.40 -5.90 -1.91
C GLN A 162 -11.56 -6.04 -0.39
N GLY A 163 -11.22 -4.99 0.39
CA GLY A 163 -11.32 -4.96 1.84
C GLY A 163 -10.43 -5.99 2.53
N ARG A 164 -9.30 -6.38 1.92
CA ARG A 164 -8.43 -7.40 2.49
C ARG A 164 -7.63 -6.85 3.67
N PRO A 165 -7.36 -7.69 4.69
CA PRO A 165 -6.39 -7.36 5.71
C PRO A 165 -5.05 -6.98 5.08
N SER A 166 -4.43 -5.96 5.63
CA SER A 166 -3.20 -5.36 5.15
C SER A 166 -2.20 -5.22 6.29
N GLU A 167 -0.94 -5.12 5.91
CA GLU A 167 0.21 -4.89 6.77
C GLU A 167 0.95 -3.63 6.29
N VAL A 168 1.58 -2.92 7.23
CA VAL A 168 2.49 -1.82 6.97
C VAL A 168 3.93 -2.25 7.26
N ARG A 169 4.87 -1.81 6.42
CA ARG A 169 6.30 -2.01 6.68
C ARG A 169 6.86 -0.84 7.49
N LEU A 170 7.41 -1.11 8.67
CA LEU A 170 7.86 -0.10 9.62
C LEU A 170 9.32 0.32 9.44
N ASP A 171 10.18 -0.57 8.96
CA ASP A 171 11.64 -0.38 8.88
C ASP A 171 12.10 0.40 7.63
N ARG A 172 11.18 0.82 6.76
CA ARG A 172 11.50 1.48 5.49
C ARG A 172 10.60 2.69 5.23
N ILE A 173 11.14 3.87 5.50
CA ILE A 173 10.48 5.16 5.23
C ILE A 173 10.89 5.63 3.83
N ILE A 174 9.91 5.76 2.94
CA ILE A 174 10.12 6.11 1.53
C ILE A 174 9.80 7.60 1.33
N ARG A 175 10.59 8.28 0.50
CA ARG A 175 10.33 9.66 0.06
C ARG A 175 9.59 9.68 -1.27
N LEU A 176 8.38 10.22 -1.30
CA LEU A 176 7.62 10.42 -2.53
C LEU A 176 7.64 11.88 -2.95
N ASP A 177 7.78 12.11 -4.26
CA ASP A 177 7.50 13.42 -4.84
C ASP A 177 5.98 13.64 -4.75
N PRO A 178 5.50 14.73 -4.12
CA PRO A 178 4.07 15.01 -4.04
C PRO A 178 3.35 14.94 -5.39
N ARG A 179 4.04 15.31 -6.49
CA ARG A 179 3.50 15.30 -7.85
C ARG A 179 3.37 13.90 -8.45
N SER A 180 4.03 12.91 -7.86
CA SER A 180 3.94 11.49 -8.25
C SER A 180 2.82 10.74 -7.52
N ILE A 181 2.20 11.36 -6.51
CA ILE A 181 1.11 10.77 -5.74
C ILE A 181 -0.18 10.82 -6.57
N ARG A 182 -0.86 9.67 -6.64
CA ARG A 182 -2.16 9.52 -7.30
C ARG A 182 -3.27 9.88 -6.31
N ARG A 183 -4.30 10.58 -6.82
CA ARG A 183 -5.44 11.09 -6.04
C ARG A 183 -6.48 10.03 -5.69
N GLU A 184 -6.03 8.89 -5.17
CA GLU A 184 -6.86 7.83 -4.62
C GLU A 184 -6.52 7.72 -3.13
N GLY A 185 -6.91 8.74 -2.36
CA GLY A 185 -6.63 8.82 -0.92
C GLY A 185 -7.68 8.13 -0.07
N ALA A 186 -7.26 7.48 1.01
CA ALA A 186 -8.12 7.01 2.10
C ALA A 186 -7.56 7.52 3.43
N VAL A 187 -8.38 7.61 4.47
CA VAL A 187 -7.90 7.98 5.81
C VAL A 187 -7.76 6.71 6.65
N MET A 188 -6.59 6.51 7.26
CA MET A 188 -6.38 5.43 8.23
C MET A 188 -7.11 5.75 9.53
N ASP A 189 -7.69 4.75 10.18
CA ASP A 189 -8.28 4.95 11.50
C ASP A 189 -7.23 5.45 12.51
N ARG A 190 -7.60 6.47 13.30
CA ARG A 190 -6.71 7.09 14.28
C ARG A 190 -6.10 6.07 15.24
N SER A 191 -6.89 5.10 15.75
CA SER A 191 -6.37 4.13 16.72
C SER A 191 -5.32 3.20 16.10
N VAL A 192 -5.45 2.87 14.81
CA VAL A 192 -4.45 2.08 14.08
C VAL A 192 -3.21 2.92 13.78
N PHE A 193 -3.39 4.19 13.41
CA PHE A 193 -2.27 5.10 13.20
C PHE A 193 -1.47 5.35 14.47
N ASP A 194 -2.12 5.48 15.63
CA ASP A 194 -1.42 5.67 16.91
C ASP A 194 -0.53 4.46 17.24
N LEU A 195 -0.94 3.24 16.85
CA LEU A 195 -0.08 2.05 16.95
C LEU A 195 1.14 2.13 16.03
N VAL A 196 0.98 2.65 14.80
CA VAL A 196 2.11 2.92 13.90
C VAL A 196 3.05 3.96 14.53
N ALA A 197 2.49 5.05 15.04
CA ALA A 197 3.26 6.16 15.60
C ALA A 197 4.12 5.73 16.81
N ALA A 198 3.60 4.80 17.63
CA ALA A 198 4.32 4.23 18.77
C ALA A 198 5.61 3.48 18.38
N GLU A 199 5.77 3.11 17.11
CA GLU A 199 6.99 2.44 16.61
C GLU A 199 8.11 3.41 16.21
N PHE A 200 7.85 4.73 16.24
CA PHE A 200 8.82 5.79 15.89
C PHE A 200 9.15 6.75 17.05
N SER A 201 8.60 6.49 18.24
CA SER A 201 8.84 7.26 19.47
C SER A 201 10.07 6.83 20.26
#